data_AF-A0A2P2IBS7-F1
#
_entry.id   AF-A0A2P2IBS7-F1
#
_cell.length_a   1.000
_cell.length_b   1.000
_cell.length_c   1.000
_cell.angle_alpha   90.00
_cell.angle_beta   90.00
_cell.angle_gamma   90.00
#
_symmetry.space_group_name_H-M   'P 1'
#
loop_
_entity.id
_entity.type
_entity.pdbx_description
1 polymer ?
#
loop_
_entity_poly.entity_id
_entity_poly.type
_entity_poly.pdbx_seq_one_letter_code
_entity_poly.pdbx_strand_id
1 'polypeptide(L)'
;MDSFRKWLYRPRRDDQSLLAQFYYADEELNLVASELDTFDGRKDPERCTALVNQLRHCQDKVVSLCMSMMEAVIPGERANRDFRAKFPDDVMQENLAGQLWFGAECLAAGSSILNRESESSRMRPLAKAVTKTIETVRNLLREQCLKPVPEYTEKIRESLKIFDRLFSE
;
A
#
# COMPACT_ATOMS: atom_id res chain seq x y z
N MET A 1 16.15 -17.56 -5.22
CA MET A 1 16.07 -17.02 -6.61
C MET A 1 15.93 -15.51 -6.63
N ASP A 2 15.21 -14.88 -5.69
CA ASP A 2 15.05 -13.41 -5.68
C ASP A 2 16.35 -12.62 -5.47
N SER A 3 17.30 -13.13 -4.69
CA SER A 3 18.59 -12.45 -4.46
C SER A 3 19.40 -12.24 -5.76
N PHE A 4 19.38 -13.21 -6.69
CA PHE A 4 20.04 -13.08 -7.99
C PHE A 4 19.34 -12.09 -8.92
N ARG A 5 18.00 -12.08 -8.95
CA ARG A 5 17.22 -11.11 -9.74
C ARG A 5 17.39 -9.69 -9.22
N LYS A 6 17.36 -9.51 -7.88
CA LYS A 6 17.67 -8.23 -7.24
C LYS A 6 19.08 -7.77 -7.58
N TRP A 7 20.07 -8.65 -7.61
CA TRP A 7 21.43 -8.25 -7.98
C TRP A 7 21.54 -7.80 -9.45
N LEU A 8 20.87 -8.48 -10.37
CA LEU A 8 21.01 -8.25 -11.81
C LEU A 8 20.13 -7.11 -12.36
N TYR A 9 18.90 -6.97 -11.85
CA TYR A 9 17.88 -6.08 -12.41
C TYR A 9 17.39 -5.01 -11.43
N ARG A 10 18.16 -4.72 -10.38
CA ARG A 10 17.84 -3.59 -9.49
C ARG A 10 17.72 -2.30 -10.31
N PRO A 11 16.62 -1.54 -10.17
CA PRO A 11 16.53 -0.21 -10.76
C PRO A 11 17.67 0.69 -10.30
N ARG A 12 18.18 1.56 -11.17
CA ARG A 12 19.22 2.52 -10.78
C ARG A 12 18.66 3.54 -9.80
N ARG A 13 19.52 4.14 -8.96
CA ARG A 13 19.10 5.09 -7.92
C ARG A 13 18.65 6.44 -8.48
N ASP A 14 19.15 6.79 -9.66
CA ASP A 14 18.84 8.02 -10.41
C ASP A 14 17.64 7.86 -11.35
N ASP A 15 17.13 6.62 -11.54
CA ASP A 15 15.95 6.33 -12.35
C ASP A 15 14.69 6.95 -11.72
N GLN A 16 14.08 7.90 -12.43
CA GLN A 16 12.89 8.63 -12.00
C GLN A 16 11.57 7.96 -12.40
N SER A 17 11.60 6.79 -13.04
CA SER A 17 10.38 6.07 -13.42
C SER A 17 9.57 5.66 -12.19
N LEU A 18 8.24 5.61 -12.34
CA LEU A 18 7.34 5.21 -11.25
C LEU A 18 7.65 3.79 -10.73
N LEU A 19 8.07 2.87 -11.59
CA LEU A 19 8.47 1.51 -11.18
C LEU A 19 9.75 1.53 -10.32
N ALA A 20 10.75 2.33 -10.69
CA ALA A 20 11.96 2.47 -9.88
C ALA A 20 11.65 3.09 -8.51
N GLN A 21 10.84 4.17 -8.49
CA GLN A 21 10.39 4.80 -7.25
C GLN A 21 9.61 3.81 -6.36
N PHE A 22 8.70 3.04 -6.96
CA PHE A 22 7.93 2.01 -6.26
C PHE A 22 8.84 0.94 -5.67
N TYR A 23 9.82 0.44 -6.42
CA TYR A 23 10.76 -0.57 -5.93
C TYR A 23 11.43 -0.13 -4.63
N TYR A 24 11.94 1.11 -4.57
CA TYR A 24 12.60 1.61 -3.37
C TYR A 24 11.64 1.89 -2.22
N ALA A 25 10.44 2.40 -2.50
CA ALA A 25 9.41 2.59 -1.48
C ALA A 25 8.93 1.26 -0.88
N ASP A 26 8.78 0.23 -1.71
CA ASP A 26 8.36 -1.11 -1.27
C ASP A 26 9.46 -1.82 -0.47
N GLU A 27 10.73 -1.68 -0.85
CA GLU A 27 11.86 -2.21 -0.05
C GLU A 27 11.94 -1.51 1.32
N GLU A 28 11.77 -0.19 1.37
CA GLU A 28 11.72 0.59 2.62
C GLU A 28 10.58 0.11 3.53
N LEU A 29 9.38 -0.07 2.98
CA LEU A 29 8.24 -0.62 3.69
C LEU A 29 8.51 -2.02 4.26
N ASN A 30 9.11 -2.92 3.47
CA ASN A 30 9.43 -4.28 3.91
C ASN A 30 10.50 -4.29 5.00
N LEU A 31 11.47 -3.37 4.97
CA LEU A 31 12.47 -3.24 6.03
C LEU A 31 11.83 -2.86 7.36
N VAL A 32 10.96 -1.85 7.37
CA VAL A 32 10.25 -1.40 8.58
C VAL A 32 9.32 -2.48 9.13
N ALA A 33 8.57 -3.16 8.25
CA ALA A 33 7.70 -4.27 8.63
C ALA A 33 8.51 -5.42 9.24
N SER A 34 9.62 -5.82 8.61
CA SER A 34 10.49 -6.86 9.15
C SER A 34 11.10 -6.46 10.48
N GLU A 35 11.42 -5.19 10.70
CA GLU A 35 11.95 -4.71 11.97
C GLU A 35 10.90 -4.79 13.08
N LEU A 36 9.64 -4.41 12.80
CA LEU A 36 8.51 -4.56 13.73
C LEU A 36 8.33 -6.02 14.19
N ASP A 37 8.58 -6.98 13.30
CA ASP A 37 8.46 -8.41 13.62
C ASP A 37 9.62 -8.96 14.48
N THR A 38 10.72 -8.21 14.65
CA THR A 38 11.94 -8.71 15.30
C THR A 38 11.99 -8.54 16.81
N PHE A 39 11.05 -7.82 17.42
CA PHE A 39 11.06 -7.55 18.86
C PHE A 39 9.68 -7.54 19.49
N ASP A 40 9.64 -7.70 20.81
CA ASP A 40 8.41 -7.56 21.58
C ASP A 40 8.15 -6.07 21.87
N GLY A 41 7.21 -5.48 21.14
CA GLY A 41 6.83 -4.07 21.29
C GLY A 41 6.33 -3.68 22.69
N ARG A 42 5.97 -4.64 23.56
CA ARG A 42 5.62 -4.34 24.96
C ARG A 42 6.84 -4.03 25.82
N LYS A 43 8.01 -4.57 25.43
CA LYS A 43 9.29 -4.33 26.12
C LYS A 43 9.94 -3.02 25.70
N ASP A 44 9.62 -2.52 24.51
CA ASP A 44 10.09 -1.24 23.98
C ASP A 44 8.97 -0.48 23.26
N PRO A 45 8.04 0.14 24.02
CA PRO A 45 6.87 0.82 23.46
C PRO A 45 7.22 2.05 22.61
N GLU A 46 8.32 2.74 22.94
CA GLU A 46 8.78 3.93 22.23
C GLU A 46 9.26 3.56 20.83
N ARG A 47 10.13 2.54 20.72
CA ARG A 47 10.58 2.02 19.42
C ARG A 47 9.41 1.47 18.60
N CYS A 48 8.49 0.74 19.23
CA CYS A 48 7.29 0.25 18.57
C CYS A 48 6.47 1.40 17.97
N THR A 49 6.24 2.46 18.74
CA THR A 49 5.50 3.64 18.27
C THR A 49 6.22 4.33 17.11
N ALA A 50 7.55 4.48 17.19
CA ALA A 50 8.35 5.08 16.12
C ALA A 50 8.26 4.27 14.81
N LEU A 51 8.43 2.95 14.90
CA LEU A 51 8.35 2.07 13.73
C LEU A 51 6.94 1.99 13.14
N VAL A 52 5.89 2.00 13.96
CA VAL A 52 4.50 2.07 13.45
C VAL A 52 4.25 3.37 12.69
N ASN A 53 4.76 4.50 13.19
CA ASN A 53 4.65 5.77 12.47
C ASN A 53 5.45 5.75 11.14
N GLN A 54 6.64 5.17 11.14
CA GLN A 54 7.43 4.99 9.93
C GLN A 54 6.75 4.05 8.93
N LEU A 55 6.13 2.98 9.41
CA LEU A 55 5.37 2.03 8.59
C LEU A 55 4.24 2.75 7.85
N ARG A 56 3.46 3.56 8.57
CA ARG A 56 2.36 4.36 8.00
C ARG A 56 2.86 5.32 6.91
N HIS A 57 4.02 5.95 7.11
CA HIS A 57 4.62 6.81 6.08
C HIS A 57 5.04 6.01 4.84
N CYS A 58 5.65 4.85 5.02
CA CYS A 58 6.03 3.96 3.91
C CYS A 58 4.81 3.46 3.14
N GLN A 59 3.73 3.11 3.85
CA GLN A 59 2.46 2.70 3.27
C GLN A 59 1.84 3.80 2.42
N ASP A 60 1.82 5.03 2.93
CA ASP A 60 1.31 6.20 2.20
C ASP A 60 2.09 6.45 0.91
N LYS A 61 3.43 6.36 0.98
CA LYS A 61 4.32 6.50 -0.18
C LYS A 61 4.04 5.43 -1.25
N VAL A 62 3.91 4.16 -0.83
CA VAL A 62 3.60 3.05 -1.75
C VAL A 62 2.23 3.25 -2.40
N VAL A 63 1.20 3.60 -1.63
CA VAL A 63 -0.14 3.81 -2.17
C VAL A 63 -0.18 5.01 -3.11
N SER A 64 0.48 6.11 -2.76
CA SER A 64 0.58 7.30 -3.60
C SER A 64 1.25 6.99 -4.94
N LEU A 65 2.31 6.17 -4.94
CA LEU A 65 2.92 5.69 -6.18
C LEU A 65 1.98 4.82 -7.01
N CYS A 66 1.23 3.92 -6.37
CA CYS A 66 0.18 3.16 -7.05
C CYS A 66 -0.88 4.09 -7.68
N MET A 67 -1.30 5.15 -6.98
CA MET A 67 -2.22 6.16 -7.54
C MET A 67 -1.63 6.83 -8.79
N SER A 68 -0.38 7.29 -8.73
CA SER A 68 0.32 7.88 -9.87
C SER A 68 0.48 6.91 -11.04
N MET A 69 0.73 5.63 -10.77
CA MET A 69 0.75 4.60 -11.80
C MET A 69 -0.61 4.44 -12.47
N MET A 70 -1.70 4.46 -11.69
CA MET A 70 -3.05 4.37 -12.24
C MET A 70 -3.41 5.56 -13.12
N GLU A 71 -3.02 6.78 -12.73
CA GLU A 71 -3.15 7.96 -13.61
C GLU A 71 -2.38 7.77 -14.93
N ALA A 72 -1.19 7.17 -14.88
CA ALA A 72 -0.38 6.97 -16.07
C ALA A 72 -0.89 5.84 -16.98
N VAL A 73 -1.45 4.76 -16.40
CA VAL A 73 -1.72 3.52 -17.16
C VAL A 73 -3.20 3.23 -17.37
N ILE A 74 -4.10 3.74 -16.53
CA ILE A 74 -5.55 3.52 -16.63
C ILE A 74 -6.35 4.83 -16.40
N PRO A 75 -5.97 5.98 -17.01
CA PRO A 75 -6.56 7.29 -16.70
C PRO A 75 -8.09 7.36 -16.90
N GLY A 76 -8.63 6.62 -17.88
CA GLY A 76 -10.06 6.60 -18.18
C GLY A 76 -10.87 5.56 -17.40
N GLU A 77 -10.24 4.74 -16.58
CA GLU A 77 -10.86 3.58 -15.91
C GLU A 77 -10.82 3.70 -14.38
N ARG A 78 -10.54 4.90 -13.88
CA ARG A 78 -10.48 5.20 -12.45
C ARG A 78 -11.87 5.14 -11.81
N ALA A 79 -11.94 4.55 -10.64
CA ALA A 79 -13.16 4.48 -9.86
C ALA A 79 -13.54 5.86 -9.31
N ASN A 80 -14.84 6.15 -9.30
CA ASN A 80 -15.36 7.40 -8.77
C ASN A 80 -15.20 7.44 -7.25
N ARG A 81 -14.74 8.59 -6.71
CA ARG A 81 -14.51 8.81 -5.27
C ARG A 81 -15.45 9.85 -4.66
N ASP A 82 -16.65 10.01 -5.19
CA ASP A 82 -17.70 10.92 -4.68
C ASP A 82 -18.00 10.73 -3.19
N PHE A 83 -17.71 9.56 -2.61
CA PHE A 83 -17.82 9.34 -1.16
C PHE A 83 -16.97 10.35 -0.36
N ARG A 84 -15.85 10.83 -0.91
CA ARG A 84 -14.97 11.83 -0.26
C ARG A 84 -15.65 13.16 -0.02
N ALA A 85 -16.60 13.56 -0.88
CA ALA A 85 -17.39 14.77 -0.69
C ALA A 85 -18.29 14.72 0.56
N LYS A 86 -18.45 13.54 1.18
CA LYS A 86 -19.19 13.34 2.42
C LYS A 86 -18.32 13.55 3.67
N PHE A 87 -17.01 13.74 3.51
CA PHE A 87 -16.07 13.96 4.59
C PHE A 87 -15.61 15.42 4.58
N PRO A 88 -15.48 16.06 5.75
CA PRO A 88 -14.98 17.42 5.83
C PRO A 88 -13.49 17.50 5.42
N ASP A 89 -13.04 18.68 4.99
CA ASP A 89 -11.70 18.88 4.40
C ASP A 89 -10.55 18.53 5.35
N ASP A 90 -10.77 18.61 6.66
CA ASP A 90 -9.83 18.24 7.72
C ASP A 90 -9.63 16.72 7.86
N VAL A 91 -10.57 15.92 7.35
CA VAL A 91 -10.43 14.46 7.20
C VAL A 91 -9.68 14.11 5.92
N MET A 92 -9.74 14.99 4.91
CA MET A 92 -9.04 14.87 3.63
C MET A 92 -7.56 15.29 3.76
N GLN A 93 -6.83 14.68 4.68
CA GLN A 93 -5.41 14.95 4.92
C GLN A 93 -4.52 14.38 3.81
N GLU A 94 -3.32 14.95 3.64
CA GLU A 94 -2.33 14.59 2.61
C GLU A 94 -1.87 13.11 2.67
N ASN A 95 -2.18 12.38 3.74
CA ASN A 95 -1.80 10.97 3.97
C ASN A 95 -2.99 10.02 4.18
N LEU A 96 -4.21 10.45 3.83
CA LEU A 96 -5.43 9.67 4.06
C LEU A 96 -5.34 8.27 3.44
N ALA A 97 -4.68 8.12 2.30
CA ALA A 97 -4.56 6.83 1.63
C ALA A 97 -3.71 5.84 2.44
N GLY A 98 -2.53 6.25 2.93
CA GLY A 98 -1.75 5.42 3.86
C GLY A 98 -2.52 5.09 5.14
N GLN A 99 -3.27 6.04 5.70
CA GLN A 99 -4.09 5.81 6.89
C GLN A 99 -5.20 4.77 6.65
N LEU A 100 -5.86 4.82 5.50
CA LEU A 100 -6.90 3.86 5.12
C LEU A 100 -6.33 2.44 4.99
N TRP A 101 -5.16 2.29 4.38
CA TRP A 101 -4.51 0.99 4.30
C TRP A 101 -4.15 0.47 5.70
N PHE A 102 -3.50 1.28 6.54
CA PHE A 102 -3.17 0.88 7.90
C PHE A 102 -4.43 0.46 8.69
N GLY A 103 -5.50 1.25 8.62
CA GLY A 103 -6.77 0.92 9.27
C GLY A 103 -7.39 -0.37 8.74
N ALA A 104 -7.32 -0.62 7.43
CA ALA A 104 -7.77 -1.86 6.82
C ALA A 104 -6.96 -3.07 7.33
N GLU A 105 -5.64 -2.96 7.48
CA GLU A 105 -4.81 -4.03 8.06
C GLU A 105 -5.17 -4.31 9.52
N CYS A 106 -5.33 -3.28 10.35
CA CYS A 106 -5.75 -3.46 11.73
C CYS A 106 -7.10 -4.17 11.84
N LEU A 107 -8.08 -3.76 11.02
CA LEU A 107 -9.40 -4.40 10.96
C LEU A 107 -9.31 -5.85 10.46
N ALA A 108 -8.54 -6.09 9.40
CA ALA A 108 -8.33 -7.42 8.83
C ALA A 108 -7.69 -8.38 9.84
N ALA A 109 -6.77 -7.87 10.67
CA ALA A 109 -6.11 -8.58 11.77
C ALA A 109 -7.01 -8.81 13.00
N GLY A 110 -8.23 -8.27 13.02
CA GLY A 110 -9.22 -8.49 14.07
C GLY A 110 -9.34 -7.36 15.09
N SER A 111 -8.61 -6.26 14.92
CA SER A 111 -8.80 -5.06 15.74
C SER A 111 -10.20 -4.48 15.51
N SER A 112 -10.72 -3.73 16.49
CA SER A 112 -12.01 -3.05 16.39
C SER A 112 -11.88 -1.61 16.81
N ILE A 113 -12.63 -0.74 16.15
CA ILE A 113 -12.77 0.66 16.55
C ILE A 113 -13.55 0.70 17.86
N LEU A 114 -13.00 1.41 18.85
CA LEU A 114 -13.60 1.53 20.17
C LEU A 114 -15.03 2.08 20.07
N ASN A 115 -15.98 1.41 20.72
CA ASN A 115 -17.42 1.74 20.69
C ASN A 115 -18.08 1.60 19.31
N ARG A 116 -17.44 0.91 18.35
CA ARG A 116 -17.95 0.66 16.98
C ARG A 116 -17.64 -0.76 16.51
N GLU A 117 -17.83 -1.75 17.37
CA GLU A 117 -17.45 -3.14 17.15
C GLU A 117 -18.34 -3.82 16.09
N SER A 118 -19.62 -3.44 16.02
CA SER A 118 -20.57 -3.94 15.01
C SER A 118 -20.19 -3.45 13.62
N GLU A 119 -19.90 -2.15 13.48
CA GLU A 119 -19.41 -1.54 12.25
C GLU A 119 -18.07 -2.14 11.84
N SER A 120 -17.13 -2.27 12.78
CA SER A 120 -15.85 -2.94 12.54
C SER A 120 -16.05 -4.34 11.97
N SER A 121 -16.98 -5.12 12.56
CA SER A 121 -17.31 -6.47 12.08
C SER A 121 -17.89 -6.46 10.66
N ARG A 122 -18.71 -5.46 10.32
CA ARG A 122 -19.27 -5.30 8.96
C ARG A 122 -18.24 -4.83 7.94
N MET A 123 -17.25 -4.04 8.35
CA MET A 123 -16.17 -3.53 7.48
C MET A 123 -15.05 -4.55 7.24
N ARG A 124 -14.86 -5.54 8.14
CA ARG A 124 -13.78 -6.54 8.05
C ARG A 124 -13.68 -7.25 6.67
N PRO A 125 -14.77 -7.67 6.01
CA PRO A 125 -14.66 -8.29 4.69
C PRO A 125 -14.03 -7.35 3.65
N LEU A 126 -14.45 -6.08 3.62
CA LEU A 126 -13.87 -5.06 2.73
C LEU A 126 -12.41 -4.80 3.09
N ALA A 127 -12.10 -4.65 4.37
CA ALA A 127 -10.73 -4.46 4.86
C ALA A 127 -9.80 -5.58 4.38
N LYS A 128 -10.22 -6.85 4.51
CA LYS A 128 -9.47 -8.02 4.00
C LYS A 128 -9.33 -8.03 2.48
N ALA A 129 -10.35 -7.58 1.74
CA ALA A 129 -10.29 -7.48 0.29
C ALA A 129 -9.28 -6.41 -0.15
N VAL A 130 -9.35 -5.23 0.45
CA VAL A 130 -8.42 -4.11 0.19
C VAL A 130 -6.98 -4.54 0.46
N THR A 131 -6.67 -5.09 1.64
CA THR A 131 -5.29 -5.50 1.98
C THR A 131 -4.75 -6.55 1.00
N LYS A 132 -5.55 -7.57 0.67
CA LYS A 132 -5.17 -8.61 -0.31
C LYS A 132 -4.90 -8.03 -1.70
N THR A 133 -5.69 -7.06 -2.15
CA THR A 133 -5.48 -6.45 -3.47
C THR A 133 -4.25 -5.56 -3.52
N ILE A 134 -3.97 -4.81 -2.45
CA ILE A 134 -2.72 -4.05 -2.31
C ILE A 134 -1.51 -4.99 -2.36
N GLU A 135 -1.52 -6.08 -1.60
CA GLU A 135 -0.44 -7.09 -1.64
C GLU A 135 -0.27 -7.68 -3.04
N THR A 136 -1.37 -7.98 -3.73
CA THR A 136 -1.33 -8.51 -5.10
C THR A 136 -0.68 -7.52 -6.07
N VAL A 137 -1.10 -6.25 -6.04
CA VAL A 137 -0.50 -5.18 -6.86
C VAL A 137 0.98 -5.03 -6.52
N ARG A 138 1.35 -4.98 -5.24
CA ARG A 138 2.74 -4.84 -4.80
C ARG A 138 3.61 -5.98 -5.32
N ASN A 139 3.15 -7.21 -5.22
CA ASN A 139 3.88 -8.38 -5.69
C ASN A 139 4.11 -8.32 -7.21
N LEU A 140 3.07 -8.00 -7.99
CA LEU A 140 3.19 -7.89 -9.45
C LEU A 140 4.12 -6.74 -9.87
N LEU A 141 4.03 -5.58 -9.23
CA LEU A 141 4.91 -4.45 -9.51
C LEU A 141 6.37 -4.78 -9.16
N ARG A 142 6.61 -5.41 -8.00
CA ARG A 142 7.95 -5.85 -7.58
C ARG A 142 8.56 -6.81 -8.59
N GLU A 143 7.79 -7.76 -9.10
CA GLU A 143 8.23 -8.69 -10.15
C GLU A 143 8.64 -7.95 -11.43
N GLN A 144 7.87 -6.94 -11.86
CA GLN A 144 8.21 -6.15 -13.06
C GLN A 144 9.42 -5.25 -12.87
N CYS A 145 9.61 -4.70 -11.67
CA CYS A 145 10.78 -3.87 -11.36
C CYS A 145 12.10 -4.63 -11.50
N LEU A 146 12.05 -5.97 -11.46
CA LEU A 146 13.21 -6.85 -11.57
C LEU A 146 13.30 -7.56 -12.93
N LYS A 147 12.69 -6.98 -13.97
CA LYS A 147 12.82 -7.46 -15.36
C LYS A 147 13.80 -6.61 -16.17
N PRO A 148 14.42 -7.16 -17.23
CA PRO A 148 15.28 -6.40 -18.15
C PRO A 148 14.55 -5.21 -18.80
N VAL A 149 13.27 -5.40 -19.13
CA VAL A 149 12.39 -4.38 -19.70
C VAL A 149 11.13 -4.33 -18.83
N PRO A 150 11.09 -3.44 -17.82
CA PRO A 150 9.92 -3.27 -16.98
C PRO A 150 8.72 -2.73 -17.78
N GLU A 151 7.55 -3.32 -17.59
CA GLU A 151 6.32 -2.89 -18.27
C GLU A 151 5.07 -3.08 -17.40
N TYR A 152 4.04 -2.29 -17.68
CA TYR A 152 2.71 -2.45 -17.09
C TYR A 152 1.90 -3.44 -17.93
N THR A 153 2.07 -4.73 -17.63
CA THR A 153 1.31 -5.82 -18.25
C THR A 153 -0.21 -5.67 -18.01
N GLU A 154 -1.03 -6.29 -18.85
CA GLU A 154 -2.49 -6.33 -18.66
C GLU A 154 -2.89 -6.84 -17.28
N LYS A 155 -2.18 -7.86 -16.76
CA LYS A 155 -2.40 -8.37 -15.40
C LYS A 155 -2.23 -7.30 -14.32
N ILE A 156 -1.27 -6.40 -14.49
CA ILE A 156 -1.04 -5.28 -13.56
C ILE A 156 -2.14 -4.24 -13.71
N ARG A 157 -2.51 -3.88 -14.95
CA ARG A 157 -3.60 -2.93 -15.22
C ARG A 157 -4.89 -3.40 -14.58
N GLU A 158 -5.27 -4.65 -14.78
CA GLU A 158 -6.47 -5.23 -14.16
C GLU A 158 -6.38 -5.27 -12.63
N SER A 159 -5.22 -5.63 -12.07
CA SER A 159 -5.02 -5.62 -10.61
C SER A 159 -5.12 -4.22 -10.01
N LEU A 160 -4.60 -3.21 -10.72
CA LEU A 160 -4.71 -1.80 -10.35
C LEU A 160 -6.16 -1.31 -10.41
N LYS A 161 -6.94 -1.70 -11.41
CA LYS A 161 -8.39 -1.36 -11.50
C LYS A 161 -9.16 -1.94 -10.31
N ILE A 162 -8.92 -3.22 -9.98
CA ILE A 162 -9.56 -3.88 -8.84
C ILE A 162 -9.19 -3.17 -7.54
N PHE A 163 -7.89 -2.85 -7.36
CA PHE A 163 -7.42 -2.08 -6.22
C PHE A 163 -8.12 -0.71 -6.14
N ASP A 164 -8.14 0.08 -7.23
CA ASP A 164 -8.75 1.40 -7.23
C ASP A 164 -10.23 1.36 -6.86
N ARG A 165 -10.96 0.37 -7.38
CA ARG A 165 -12.38 0.16 -7.08
C ARG A 165 -12.59 -0.14 -5.60
N LEU A 166 -11.91 -1.13 -5.04
CA LEU A 166 -12.07 -1.46 -3.63
C LEU A 166 -11.61 -0.33 -2.71
N PHE A 167 -10.59 0.42 -3.12
CA PHE A 167 -10.08 1.56 -2.36
C PHE A 167 -10.98 2.82 -2.47
N SER A 168 -12.01 2.77 -3.32
CA SER A 168 -13.04 3.81 -3.47
C SER A 168 -14.35 3.50 -2.73
N GLU A 169 -14.48 2.31 -2.14
CA GLU A 169 -15.63 1.86 -1.35
C GLU A 169 -15.49 2.21 0.13
#